data_AF-A0A926VEK3-F1
#
_entry.id   AF-A0A926VEK3-F1
#
_cell.length_a   1.000
_cell.length_b   1.000
_cell.length_c   1.000
_cell.angle_alpha   90.00
_cell.angle_beta   90.00
_cell.angle_gamma   90.00
#
_symmetry.space_group_name_H-M   'P 1'
#
loop_
_entity.id
_entity.type
_entity.pdbx_description
1 polymer ?
#
loop_
_entity_poly.entity_id
_entity_poly.type
_entity_poly.pdbx_seq_one_letter_code
_entity_poly.pdbx_strand_id
1 'polypeptide(L)'
;MTLEGFLQELEYHCQSTAIATFLGSDGEPFVVDLQREANKVNYGYHSSVKKIFIEKLLEGCNPSGSLILRSFTSEIDEFTKLPYKELRGYLLRRKGNKLEFEKISPALMFACQNTDAKTGEPLALEQSVRYC
;
A
#
# COMPACT_ATOMS: atom_id res chain seq x y z
N MET A 1 4.76 -6.53 -15.93
CA MET A 1 5.04 -7.14 -14.61
C MET A 1 3.92 -8.11 -14.27
N THR A 2 4.14 -9.07 -13.37
CA THR A 2 3.14 -10.09 -12.98
C THR A 2 2.67 -9.86 -11.54
N LEU A 3 1.62 -10.58 -11.11
CA LEU A 3 1.15 -10.58 -9.72
C LEU A 3 2.31 -10.85 -8.74
N GLU A 4 3.16 -11.83 -9.05
CA GLU A 4 4.32 -12.18 -8.23
C GLU A 4 5.29 -11.01 -8.09
N GLY A 5 5.54 -10.27 -9.18
CA GLY A 5 6.38 -9.07 -9.15
C GLY A 5 5.80 -7.98 -8.27
N PHE A 6 4.47 -7.81 -8.26
CA PHE A 6 3.83 -6.85 -7.37
C PHE A 6 3.90 -7.29 -5.90
N LEU A 7 3.70 -8.59 -5.61
CA LEU A 7 3.88 -9.10 -4.25
C LEU A 7 5.33 -8.91 -3.77
N GLN A 8 6.31 -9.18 -4.63
CA GLN A 8 7.73 -8.94 -4.32
C GLN A 8 8.03 -7.47 -4.02
N GLU A 9 7.43 -6.53 -4.78
CA GLU A 9 7.53 -5.08 -4.52
C GLU A 9 6.99 -4.72 -3.13
N LEU A 10 5.81 -5.25 -2.75
CA LEU A 10 5.24 -5.01 -1.42
C LEU A 10 6.11 -5.61 -0.31
N GLU A 11 6.57 -6.85 -0.52
CA GLU A 11 7.41 -7.55 0.45
C GLU A 11 8.76 -6.84 0.61
N TYR A 12 9.38 -6.36 -0.48
CA TYR A 12 10.64 -5.61 -0.45
C TYR A 12 10.56 -4.35 0.43
N HIS A 13 9.42 -3.65 0.41
CA HIS A 13 9.21 -2.45 1.21
C HIS A 13 8.72 -2.71 2.64
N CYS A 14 8.38 -3.95 2.99
CA CYS A 14 8.07 -4.35 4.37
C CYS A 14 9.36 -4.71 5.12
N GLN A 15 9.99 -3.73 5.81
CA GLN A 15 11.20 -4.00 6.61
C GLN A 15 10.90 -4.79 7.90
N SER A 16 9.82 -4.44 8.59
CA SER A 16 9.36 -5.11 9.82
C SER A 16 7.85 -5.28 9.78
N THR A 17 7.12 -4.18 9.69
CA THR A 17 5.67 -4.15 9.53
C THR A 17 5.28 -3.17 8.43
N ALA A 18 4.21 -3.49 7.72
CA ALA A 18 3.56 -2.59 6.79
C ALA A 18 2.05 -2.86 6.75
N ILE A 19 1.29 -1.94 6.20
CA ILE A 19 -0.15 -2.06 5.99
C ILE A 19 -0.41 -1.77 4.53
N ALA A 20 -1.05 -2.71 3.83
CA ALA A 20 -1.46 -2.55 2.46
C ALA A 20 -2.97 -2.32 2.41
N THR A 21 -3.38 -1.14 1.96
CA THR A 21 -4.78 -0.76 1.75
C THR A 21 -5.08 -0.80 0.26
N PHE A 22 -5.83 -1.79 -0.17
CA PHE A 22 -6.31 -1.94 -1.54
C PHE A 22 -7.71 -1.37 -1.68
N LEU A 23 -7.95 -0.63 -2.75
CA LEU A 23 -9.27 -0.18 -3.18
C LEU A 23 -9.52 -0.68 -4.59
N GLY A 24 -10.48 -1.60 -4.72
CA GLY A 24 -10.91 -2.19 -5.99
C GLY A 24 -12.08 -1.44 -6.62
N SER A 25 -12.56 -1.97 -7.74
CA SER A 25 -13.73 -1.45 -8.47
C SER A 25 -15.05 -1.59 -7.72
N ASP A 26 -15.11 -2.42 -6.67
CA ASP A 26 -16.25 -2.53 -5.77
C ASP A 26 -16.39 -1.32 -4.83
N GLY A 27 -15.37 -0.46 -4.75
CA GLY A 27 -15.36 0.74 -3.92
C GLY A 27 -15.15 0.45 -2.43
N GLU A 28 -14.98 -0.81 -2.04
CA GLU A 28 -14.79 -1.22 -0.66
C GLU A 28 -13.30 -1.45 -0.37
N PRO A 29 -12.75 -0.81 0.67
CA PRO A 29 -11.34 -0.99 1.00
C PRO A 29 -11.08 -2.37 1.60
N PHE A 30 -10.01 -3.02 1.12
CA PHE A 30 -9.46 -4.22 1.73
C PHE A 30 -8.10 -3.90 2.33
N VAL A 31 -7.96 -4.11 3.64
CA VAL A 31 -6.73 -3.80 4.38
C VAL A 31 -6.07 -5.10 4.84
N VAL A 32 -4.76 -5.21 4.62
CA VAL A 32 -3.96 -6.34 5.09
C VAL A 32 -2.69 -5.85 5.77
N ASP A 33 -2.45 -6.35 6.97
CA ASP A 33 -1.19 -6.16 7.67
C ASP A 33 -0.12 -7.09 7.07
N LEU A 34 1.07 -6.56 6.86
CA LEU A 34 2.26 -7.30 6.44
C LEU A 34 3.25 -7.31 7.59
N GLN A 35 3.79 -8.48 7.90
CA GLN A 35 4.81 -8.64 8.93
C GLN A 35 5.97 -9.47 8.41
N ARG A 36 7.18 -8.92 8.50
CA ARG A 36 8.41 -9.63 8.17
C ARG A 36 8.92 -10.41 9.38
N GLU A 37 9.09 -11.71 9.17
CA GLU A 37 9.75 -12.62 10.10
C GLU A 37 10.92 -13.27 9.36
N ALA A 38 12.14 -12.92 9.76
CA ALA A 38 13.36 -13.27 9.03
C ALA A 38 13.24 -12.91 7.53
N ASN A 39 13.31 -13.91 6.65
CA ASN A 39 13.32 -13.70 5.19
C ASN A 39 11.92 -13.80 4.54
N LYS A 40 10.85 -13.93 5.34
CA LYS A 40 9.49 -14.12 4.83
C LYS A 40 8.57 -13.00 5.31
N VAL A 41 7.61 -12.62 4.46
CA VAL A 41 6.51 -11.71 4.82
C VAL A 41 5.22 -12.50 4.95
N ASN A 42 4.59 -12.38 6.11
CA ASN A 42 3.26 -12.90 6.41
C ASN A 42 2.21 -11.82 6.13
N TYR A 43 1.04 -12.25 5.65
CA TYR A 43 -0.08 -11.39 5.30
C TYR A 43 -1.20 -11.68 6.30
N GLY A 44 -1.46 -10.75 7.21
CA GLY A 44 -2.40 -10.92 8.33
C GLY A 44 -2.04 -12.07 9.27
N TYR A 45 -2.96 -12.38 10.17
CA TYR A 45 -2.79 -13.40 11.22
C TYR A 45 -3.07 -14.84 10.75
N HIS A 46 -3.89 -15.01 9.71
CA HIS A 46 -4.28 -16.32 9.19
C HIS A 46 -3.65 -16.60 7.81
N SER A 47 -3.25 -17.85 7.58
CA SER A 47 -2.61 -18.27 6.32
C SER A 47 -3.48 -18.05 5.07
N SER A 48 -4.81 -17.98 5.23
CA SER A 48 -5.77 -17.71 4.16
C SER A 48 -5.78 -16.26 3.69
N VAL A 49 -5.32 -15.31 4.50
CA VAL A 49 -5.40 -13.87 4.19
C VAL A 49 -4.59 -13.52 2.95
N LYS A 50 -3.40 -14.12 2.74
CA LYS A 50 -2.62 -13.92 1.50
C LYS A 50 -3.41 -14.33 0.26
N LYS A 51 -4.13 -15.46 0.34
CA LYS A 51 -4.95 -15.96 -0.77
C LYS A 51 -6.12 -15.02 -1.06
N ILE A 52 -6.84 -14.59 -0.02
CA ILE A 52 -7.95 -13.62 -0.14
C ILE A 52 -7.46 -12.29 -0.72
N PHE A 53 -6.30 -11.80 -0.27
CA PHE A 53 -5.70 -10.58 -0.80
C PHE A 53 -5.38 -10.70 -2.30
N ILE A 54 -4.80 -11.83 -2.72
CA ILE A 54 -4.53 -12.12 -4.14
C ILE A 54 -5.84 -12.16 -4.95
N GLU A 55 -6.88 -12.83 -4.44
CA GLU A 55 -8.19 -12.88 -5.09
C GLU A 55 -8.77 -11.47 -5.25
N LYS A 56 -8.74 -10.65 -4.19
CA LYS A 56 -9.17 -9.25 -4.22
C LYS A 56 -8.39 -8.42 -5.25
N LEU A 57 -7.08 -8.57 -5.35
CA LEU A 57 -6.28 -7.88 -6.37
C LEU A 57 -6.70 -8.28 -7.79
N LEU A 58 -6.91 -9.58 -8.03
CA LEU A 58 -7.25 -10.09 -9.37
C LEU A 58 -8.67 -9.73 -9.79
N GLU A 59 -9.63 -9.78 -8.87
CA GLU A 59 -11.04 -9.49 -9.14
C GLU A 59 -11.34 -7.99 -9.12
N GLY A 60 -10.76 -7.26 -8.18
CA GLY A 60 -11.03 -5.84 -7.96
C GLY A 60 -10.35 -4.89 -8.95
N CYS A 61 -9.39 -5.36 -9.75
CA CYS A 61 -8.73 -4.53 -10.76
C CYS A 61 -9.47 -4.54 -12.11
N ASN A 62 -10.75 -4.14 -12.13
CA ASN A 62 -11.58 -4.11 -13.34
C ASN A 62 -12.32 -2.75 -13.52
N PRO A 63 -11.82 -1.82 -14.37
CA PRO A 63 -10.60 -1.91 -15.17
C PRO A 63 -9.31 -1.65 -14.36
N SER A 64 -9.43 -1.05 -13.18
CA SER A 64 -8.30 -0.65 -12.35
C SER A 64 -8.64 -0.69 -10.87
N GLY A 65 -7.61 -0.84 -10.04
CA GLY A 65 -7.65 -0.62 -8.60
C GLY A 65 -6.49 0.26 -8.17
N SER A 66 -6.43 0.59 -6.88
CA SER A 66 -5.31 1.32 -6.29
C SER A 66 -4.88 0.66 -4.99
N LEU A 67 -3.61 0.79 -4.64
CA LEU A 67 -3.08 0.30 -3.38
C LEU A 67 -2.15 1.33 -2.76
N ILE A 68 -2.31 1.56 -1.46
CA ILE A 68 -1.36 2.32 -0.64
C ILE A 68 -0.65 1.34 0.28
N LEU A 69 0.68 1.31 0.20
CA LEU A 69 1.53 0.60 1.14
C LEU A 69 2.09 1.60 2.14
N ARG A 70 1.72 1.44 3.40
CA ARG A 70 2.29 2.16 4.54
C ARG A 70 3.30 1.27 5.24
N SER A 71 4.58 1.60 5.15
CA SER A 71 5.66 0.85 5.82
C SER A 71 6.21 1.63 7.00
N PHE A 72 6.62 0.93 8.05
CA PHE A 72 7.25 1.56 9.22
C PHE A 72 8.75 1.31 9.18
N THR A 73 9.52 2.40 9.27
CA THR A 73 10.99 2.33 9.26
C THR A 73 11.53 1.97 10.65
N SER A 74 12.83 1.70 10.75
CA SER A 74 13.52 1.59 12.04
C SER A 74 13.94 2.96 12.61
N GLU A 75 13.86 4.02 11.82
CA GLU A 75 14.23 5.37 12.23
C GLU A 75 13.07 6.00 13.03
N ILE A 76 13.40 6.56 14.19
CA ILE A 76 12.44 7.15 15.11
C ILE A 76 12.47 8.68 14.96
N ASP A 77 11.30 9.29 14.76
CA ASP A 77 11.16 10.74 14.79
C ASP A 77 11.33 11.25 16.23
N GLU A 78 12.27 12.18 16.43
CA GLU A 78 12.58 12.74 17.73
C GLU A 78 11.41 13.50 18.36
N PHE A 79 10.50 14.05 17.57
CA PHE A 79 9.36 14.80 18.06
C PHE A 79 8.21 13.88 18.49
N THR A 80 7.78 12.97 17.62
CA THR A 80 6.63 12.10 17.89
C THR A 80 6.99 10.87 18.72
N LYS A 81 8.28 10.52 18.80
CA LYS A 81 8.78 9.26 19.40
C LYS A 81 8.23 8.00 18.72
N LEU A 82 7.73 8.14 17.50
CA LEU A 82 7.22 7.06 16.67
C LEU A 82 8.13 6.83 15.46
N PRO A 83 8.13 5.62 14.88
CA PRO A 83 8.84 5.37 13.63
C PRO A 83 8.35 6.26 12.49
N TYR A 84 9.26 6.68 11.61
CA TYR A 84 8.87 7.28 10.34
C TYR A 84 8.05 6.28 9.52
N LYS A 85 6.97 6.78 8.93
CA LYS A 85 6.10 6.05 8.01
C LYS A 85 6.50 6.39 6.58
N GLU A 86 6.61 5.39 5.73
CA GLU A 86 6.77 5.58 4.30
C GLU A 86 5.48 5.20 3.57
N LEU A 87 4.94 6.12 2.80
CA LEU A 87 3.74 5.90 1.98
C LEU A 87 4.12 5.76 0.51
N ARG A 88 3.73 4.63 -0.08
CA ARG A 88 3.89 4.34 -1.52
C ARG A 88 2.52 4.05 -2.11
N GLY A 89 2.20 4.71 -3.21
CA GLY A 89 0.95 4.49 -3.93
C GLY A 89 1.18 3.71 -5.21
N TYR A 90 0.25 2.83 -5.54
CA TYR A 90 0.28 2.01 -6.75
C TYR A 90 -1.07 2.08 -7.45
N LEU A 91 -1.05 2.31 -8.76
CA LEU A 91 -2.19 2.08 -9.64
C LEU A 91 -2.07 0.68 -10.21
N LEU A 92 -3.15 -0.09 -10.13
CA LEU A 92 -3.20 -1.48 -10.53
C LEU A 92 -4.16 -1.65 -11.69
N ARG A 93 -3.78 -2.41 -12.71
CA ARG A 93 -4.61 -2.68 -13.88
C ARG A 93 -4.54 -4.14 -14.25
N ARG A 94 -5.68 -4.71 -14.59
CA ARG A 94 -5.74 -6.08 -15.11
C ARG A 94 -5.67 -6.05 -16.64
N LYS A 95 -4.74 -6.81 -17.19
CA LYS A 95 -4.61 -7.04 -18.64
C LYS A 95 -4.71 -8.53 -18.92
N GLY A 96 -5.94 -9.00 -19.17
CA GLY A 96 -6.23 -10.43 -19.29
C GLY A 96 -5.95 -11.16 -17.96
N ASN A 97 -4.96 -12.04 -17.96
CA ASN A 97 -4.55 -12.81 -16.78
C ASN A 97 -3.35 -12.19 -16.03
N LYS A 98 -2.91 -10.98 -16.39
CA LYS A 98 -1.78 -10.30 -15.75
C LYS A 98 -2.25 -9.10 -14.93
N LEU A 99 -1.62 -8.90 -13.78
CA LEU A 99 -1.73 -7.69 -12.98
C LEU A 99 -0.52 -6.80 -13.32
N GLU A 100 -0.79 -5.63 -13.90
CA GLU A 100 0.19 -4.58 -14.12
C GLU A 100 0.06 -3.55 -12.98
N PHE A 101 1.18 -3.00 -12.54
CA PHE A 101 1.20 -1.94 -11.55
C PHE A 101 2.10 -0.78 -11.99
N GLU A 102 1.71 0.42 -11.58
CA GLU A 102 2.45 1.66 -11.76
C GLU A 102 2.57 2.33 -10.39
N LYS A 103 3.80 2.55 -9.92
CA LYS A 103 4.03 3.31 -8.70
C LYS A 103 3.83 4.80 -8.99
N ILE A 104 3.01 5.47 -8.19
CA ILE A 104 2.80 6.92 -8.33
C ILE A 104 3.98 7.70 -7.77
N SER A 105 4.15 8.94 -8.21
CA SER A 105 5.23 9.80 -7.70
C SER A 105 5.01 10.20 -6.23
N PRO A 106 6.09 10.50 -5.48
CA PRO A 106 5.99 11.08 -4.15
C PRO A 106 5.11 12.34 -4.09
N ALA A 107 5.19 13.20 -5.10
CA ALA A 107 4.39 14.42 -5.18
C ALA A 107 2.89 14.11 -5.34
N LEU A 108 2.53 13.10 -6.15
CA LEU A 108 1.15 12.67 -6.29
C LEU A 108 0.66 11.98 -5.02
N MET A 109 1.48 11.14 -4.40
CA MET A 109 1.14 10.50 -3.11
C MET A 109 0.92 11.55 -2.01
N PHE A 110 1.76 12.59 -1.95
CA PHE A 110 1.60 13.72 -1.04
C PHE A 110 0.24 14.41 -1.27
N ALA A 111 -0.07 14.76 -2.53
CA ALA A 111 -1.34 15.40 -2.86
C ALA A 111 -2.55 14.52 -2.50
N CYS A 112 -2.50 13.22 -2.78
CA CYS A 112 -3.58 12.29 -2.46
C CYS A 112 -3.84 12.13 -0.95
N GLN A 113 -2.85 12.36 -0.08
CA GLN A 113 -3.01 12.22 1.37
C GLN A 113 -3.32 13.54 2.08
N ASN A 114 -2.96 14.68 1.48
CA ASN A 114 -3.03 15.98 2.13
C ASN A 114 -4.01 16.95 1.45
N THR A 115 -4.95 16.42 0.66
CA THR A 115 -6.00 17.21 0.03
C THR A 115 -7.35 16.61 0.35
N ASP A 116 -8.27 17.43 0.85
CA ASP A 116 -9.65 17.02 1.11
C ASP A 116 -10.33 16.66 -0.23
N ALA A 117 -10.85 15.44 -0.34
CA ALA A 117 -11.43 14.95 -1.58
C ALA A 117 -12.75 15.66 -1.98
N LYS A 118 -13.43 16.33 -1.05
CA LYS A 118 -14.68 17.06 -1.31
C LYS A 118 -14.44 18.52 -1.65
N THR A 119 -13.52 19.17 -0.95
CA THR A 119 -13.28 20.62 -1.08
C THR A 119 -12.07 20.96 -1.93
N GLY A 120 -11.10 20.05 -2.06
CA GLY A 120 -9.82 20.32 -2.71
C GLY A 120 -8.84 21.12 -1.85
N GLU A 121 -9.20 21.43 -0.60
CA GLU A 121 -8.37 22.21 0.31
C GLU A 121 -7.28 21.35 0.96
N PRO A 122 -6.12 21.94 1.32
CA PRO A 122 -5.08 21.23 2.04
C PRO A 122 -5.55 20.74 3.42
N LEU A 123 -5.18 19.51 3.76
CA LEU A 123 -5.33 18.93 5.10
C LEU A 123 -4.10 19.23 5.96
N ALA A 124 -4.27 19.14 7.27
CA ALA A 124 -3.14 19.22 8.20
C ALA A 124 -2.16 18.08 7.92
N LEU A 125 -0.87 18.43 7.81
CA LEU A 125 0.17 17.45 7.49
C LEU A 125 0.33 16.44 8.63
N GLU A 126 0.31 15.16 8.27
CA GLU A 126 0.66 14.10 9.20
C GLU A 126 2.16 14.16 9.52
N GLN A 127 2.49 14.13 10.81
CA GLN A 127 3.89 14.11 11.26
C GLN A 127 4.53 12.74 11.00
N SER A 128 5.85 12.75 10.83
CA SER A 128 6.68 11.56 10.64
C SER A 128 6.34 10.74 9.38
N VAL A 129 5.89 11.40 8.29
CA VAL A 129 5.56 10.73 7.01
C VAL A 129 6.55 11.10 5.90
N ARG A 130 7.01 10.08 5.17
CA ARG A 130 7.80 10.18 3.95
C ARG A 130 6.96 9.66 2.78
N TYR A 131 6.84 10.45 1.73
CA TYR A 131 6.17 10.04 0.49
C TYR A 131 7.23 9.47 -0.45
N CYS A 132 7.00 8.27 -0.98
CA CYS A 132 8.03 7.46 -1.64
C CYS A 132 7.60 6.97 -3.02
#